data_AF-A0A940JQ40-F1
#
_entry.id   AF-A0A940JQ40-F1
#
_cell.length_a   1.000
_cell.length_b   1.000
_cell.length_c   1.000
_cell.angle_alpha   90.00
_cell.angle_beta   90.00
_cell.angle_gamma   90.00
#
_symmetry.space_group_name_H-M   'P 1'
#
loop_
_entity.id
_entity.type
_entity.pdbx_description
1 polymer ?
#
loop_
_entity_poly.entity_id
_entity_poly.type
_entity_poly.pdbx_seq_one_letter_code
_entity_poly.pdbx_strand_id
1 'polypeptide(L)'
;MLVHFPIALLVMIASWLLGRSLGVANRPAIGTGWFAGACVCIMREVTQHEYRWIEAVGQGRRANMPALEGLKFWDWNMHSQLETLAALGLSALVALAIAKWG
;
A
#
# COMPACT_ATOMS: atom_id res chain seq x y z
N MET A 1 -11.43 -3.68 9.36
CA MET A 1 -12.08 -3.94 8.06
C MET A 1 -10.97 -4.25 7.07
N LEU A 2 -11.09 -5.32 6.28
CA LEU A 2 -10.05 -5.81 5.35
C LEU A 2 -9.91 -4.93 4.10
N VAL A 3 -9.61 -3.65 4.27
CA VAL A 3 -9.55 -2.63 3.22
C VAL A 3 -8.27 -2.71 2.39
N HIS A 4 -7.18 -3.23 2.94
CA HIS A 4 -5.90 -3.33 2.22
C HIS A 4 -5.94 -4.35 1.08
N PHE A 5 -6.71 -5.42 1.22
CA PHE A 5 -6.86 -6.46 0.21
C PHE A 5 -7.41 -5.95 -1.14
N PRO A 6 -8.60 -5.33 -1.19
CA PRO A 6 -9.14 -4.82 -2.45
C PRO A 6 -8.27 -3.69 -3.01
N ILE A 7 -7.70 -2.82 -2.17
CA ILE A 7 -6.83 -1.72 -2.63
C ILE A 7 -5.57 -2.27 -3.30
N ALA A 8 -4.86 -3.19 -2.64
CA ALA A 8 -3.64 -3.77 -3.18
C ALA A 8 -3.88 -4.45 -4.53
N LEU A 9 -4.96 -5.23 -4.65
CA LEU A 9 -5.30 -5.92 -5.89
C LEU A 9 -5.76 -4.98 -7.00
N LEU A 10 -6.62 -3.99 -6.68
CA LEU A 10 -7.12 -3.04 -7.68
C LEU A 10 -5.99 -2.18 -8.25
N VAL A 11 -5.15 -1.62 -7.40
CA VAL A 11 -4.00 -0.81 -7.84
C VAL A 11 -3.04 -1.67 -8.67
N MET A 12 -2.73 -2.89 -8.20
CA MET A 12 -1.88 -3.82 -8.94
C MET A 12 -2.42 -4.14 -10.32
N ILE A 13 -3.70 -4.52 -10.43
CA ILE A 13 -4.33 -4.88 -11.71
C ILE A 13 -4.42 -3.65 -12.63
N ALA A 14 -4.81 -2.49 -12.10
CA ALA A 14 -4.90 -1.25 -12.87
C ALA A 14 -3.53 -0.83 -13.45
N SER A 15 -2.49 -0.84 -12.61
CA SER A 15 -1.12 -0.54 -13.05
C SER A 15 -0.58 -1.57 -14.04
N TRP A 16 -0.91 -2.85 -13.85
CA TRP A 16 -0.56 -3.90 -14.79
C TRP A 16 -1.23 -3.68 -16.16
N LEU A 17 -2.55 -3.49 -16.19
CA LEU A 17 -3.31 -3.23 -17.43
C LEU A 17 -2.82 -1.97 -18.14
N LEU A 18 -2.54 -0.90 -17.40
CA LEU A 18 -1.95 0.32 -17.96
C LEU A 18 -0.57 0.03 -18.57
N GLY A 19 0.32 -0.65 -17.86
CA GLY A 19 1.62 -1.05 -18.38
C GLY A 19 1.49 -1.90 -19.66
N ARG A 20 0.56 -2.85 -19.69
CA ARG A 20 0.28 -3.67 -20.88
C ARG A 20 -0.21 -2.82 -22.06
N SER A 21 -1.09 -1.85 -21.81
CA SER A 21 -1.59 -0.92 -22.84
C SER A 21 -0.49 -0.03 -23.43
N LEU A 22 0.56 0.24 -22.66
CA LEU A 22 1.74 1.01 -23.07
C LEU A 22 2.85 0.14 -23.71
N GLY A 23 2.59 -1.16 -23.96
CA GLY A 23 3.57 -2.06 -24.57
C GLY A 23 4.62 -2.63 -23.62
N VAL A 24 4.48 -2.43 -22.31
CA VAL A 24 5.38 -3.01 -21.31
C VAL A 24 5.20 -4.54 -21.26
N ALA A 25 6.32 -5.26 -21.18
CA ALA A 25 6.31 -6.71 -21.05
C ALA A 25 5.56 -7.14 -19.77
N ASN A 26 4.95 -8.33 -19.78
CA ASN A 26 4.05 -8.77 -18.71
C ASN A 26 4.70 -8.72 -17.31
N ARG A 27 5.91 -9.28 -17.18
CA ARG A 27 6.66 -9.38 -15.90
C ARG A 27 6.98 -8.03 -15.26
N PRO A 28 7.59 -7.05 -15.97
CA PRO A 28 7.80 -5.73 -15.40
C PRO A 28 6.49 -4.99 -15.12
N ALA A 29 5.46 -5.12 -15.98
CA ALA A 29 4.17 -4.47 -15.76
C ALA A 29 3.49 -4.94 -14.46
N ILE A 30 3.44 -6.25 -14.22
CA ILE A 30 2.83 -6.79 -12.99
C ILE A 30 3.70 -6.53 -11.75
N GLY A 31 5.03 -6.56 -11.90
CA GLY A 31 5.96 -6.22 -10.82
C GLY A 31 5.82 -4.78 -10.35
N THR A 32 5.75 -3.82 -11.28
CA THR A 32 5.48 -2.41 -10.97
C THR A 32 4.09 -2.22 -10.39
N GLY A 33 3.09 -2.96 -10.87
CA GLY A 33 1.74 -2.91 -10.29
C GLY A 33 1.70 -3.40 -8.84
N TRP A 34 2.36 -4.52 -8.54
CA TRP A 34 2.45 -5.02 -7.17
C TRP A 34 3.14 -4.01 -6.25
N PHE A 35 4.26 -3.43 -6.70
CA PHE A 35 4.95 -2.37 -5.96
C PHE A 35 4.06 -1.14 -5.72
N ALA A 36 3.30 -0.69 -6.73
CA ALA A 36 2.37 0.42 -6.58
C ALA A 36 1.27 0.12 -5.55
N GLY A 37 0.67 -1.07 -5.60
CA GLY A 37 -0.32 -1.51 -4.61
C GLY A 37 0.24 -1.54 -3.19
N ALA A 38 1.48 -2.03 -3.02
CA ALA A 38 2.21 -2.01 -1.76
C ALA A 38 2.37 -0.59 -1.20
N CYS A 39 2.83 0.34 -2.03
CA CYS A 39 3.02 1.74 -1.64
C CYS A 39 1.71 2.41 -1.20
N VAL A 40 0.59 2.14 -1.89
CA VAL A 40 -0.71 2.73 -1.53
C VAL A 40 -1.17 2.24 -0.16
N CYS A 41 -1.03 0.94 0.13
CA CYS A 41 -1.35 0.38 1.45
C CYS A 41 -0.51 1.02 2.56
N ILE A 42 0.80 1.10 2.36
CA ILE A 42 1.73 1.72 3.32
C ILE A 42 1.38 3.20 3.54
N MET A 43 1.17 3.96 2.45
CA MET A 43 0.87 5.39 2.53
C MET A 43 -0.46 5.67 3.24
N ARG A 44 -1.45 4.79 3.05
CA ARG A 44 -2.71 4.86 3.80
C ARG A 44 -2.46 4.78 5.30
N GLU A 45 -1.64 3.83 5.75
CA GLU A 45 -1.36 3.66 7.18
C GLU A 45 -0.51 4.80 7.76
N VAL A 46 0.48 5.29 7.01
CA VAL A 46 1.20 6.52 7.34
C VAL A 46 0.20 7.65 7.58
N THR A 47 -0.73 7.87 6.65
CA THR A 47 -1.74 8.95 6.74
C THR A 47 -2.69 8.76 7.92
N GLN A 48 -3.12 7.53 8.21
CA GLN A 48 -3.97 7.22 9.36
C GLN A 48 -3.25 7.42 10.70
N HIS A 49 -1.95 7.17 10.75
CA HIS A 49 -1.12 7.49 11.91
C HIS A 49 -0.97 9.01 12.06
N GLU A 50 -0.75 9.73 10.95
CA GLU A 50 -0.67 11.18 10.97
C GLU A 50 -1.93 11.83 11.57
N TYR A 51 -3.13 11.38 11.17
CA TYR A 51 -4.38 11.88 11.72
C TYR A 51 -4.52 11.63 13.23
N ARG A 52 -4.21 10.41 13.68
CA ARG A 52 -4.26 10.06 15.11
C ARG A 52 -3.33 10.92 15.95
N TRP A 53 -2.13 11.19 15.44
CA TRP A 53 -1.18 12.07 16.11
C TRP A 53 -1.70 13.52 16.19
N ILE A 54 -2.26 14.04 15.08
CA ILE A 54 -2.80 15.41 15.05
C ILE A 54 -3.93 15.60 16.06
N GLU A 55 -4.80 14.61 16.19
CA GLU A 55 -5.90 14.60 17.18
C GLU A 55 -5.39 14.51 18.61
N ALA A 56 -4.38 13.68 18.88
CA ALA A 56 -3.88 13.44 20.23
C ALA A 56 -2.97 14.56 20.76
N VAL A 57 -2.07 15.08 19.93
CA VAL A 57 -0.98 15.99 20.35
C VAL A 57 -0.76 17.19 19.43
N GLY A 58 -1.29 17.16 18.21
CA GLY A 58 -1.05 18.22 17.22
C GLY A 58 -1.81 19.53 17.45
N GLN A 59 -2.70 19.63 18.46
CA GLN A 59 -3.65 20.74 18.60
C GLN A 59 -4.45 20.99 17.29
N GLY A 60 -4.74 19.93 16.54
CA GLY A 60 -5.41 20.02 15.24
C GLY A 60 -4.55 20.53 14.08
N ARG A 61 -3.22 20.70 14.25
CA ARG A 61 -2.31 21.20 13.20
C ARG A 61 -1.24 20.19 12.81
N ARG A 62 -1.18 19.86 11.51
CA ARG A 62 -0.11 19.02 10.91
C ARG A 62 1.29 19.66 11.05
N ALA A 63 1.37 21.00 11.10
CA ALA A 63 2.64 21.72 11.21
C ALA A 63 3.42 21.44 12.51
N ASN A 64 2.74 20.95 13.55
CA ASN A 64 3.37 20.59 14.82
C ASN A 64 3.98 19.18 14.80
N MET A 65 3.70 18.40 13.77
CA MET A 65 4.16 17.02 13.66
C MET A 65 5.67 16.96 13.39
N PRO A 66 6.42 16.14 14.14
CA PRO A 66 7.81 15.83 13.80
C PRO A 66 7.90 15.28 12.37
N ALA A 67 8.97 15.63 11.66
CA ALA A 67 9.23 15.04 10.35
C ALA A 67 9.32 13.50 10.48
N LEU A 68 8.71 12.78 9.54
CA LEU A 68 8.66 11.31 9.49
C LEU A 68 7.87 10.61 10.60
N GLU A 69 7.10 11.34 11.42
CA GLU A 69 6.29 10.74 12.49
C GLU A 69 5.28 9.70 11.96
N GLY A 70 4.71 9.93 10.77
CA GLY A 70 3.84 8.95 10.10
C GLY A 70 4.55 7.65 9.69
N LEU A 71 5.87 7.69 9.50
CA LEU A 71 6.70 6.55 9.07
C LEU A 71 7.16 5.66 10.22
N LYS A 72 6.83 5.99 11.47
CA LYS A 72 7.10 5.15 12.63
C LYS A 72 6.21 3.91 12.61
N PHE A 73 6.61 2.94 11.79
CA PHE A 73 5.87 1.68 11.59
C PHE A 73 5.58 0.95 12.91
N TRP A 74 6.49 1.05 13.89
CA TRP A 74 6.37 0.45 15.21
C TRP A 74 5.17 0.98 16.02
N ASP A 75 4.73 2.21 15.75
CA ASP A 75 3.61 2.86 16.44
C ASP A 75 2.27 2.59 15.72
N TRP A 76 2.29 1.81 14.64
CA TRP A 76 1.08 1.42 13.94
C TRP A 76 0.28 0.39 14.74
N ASN A 77 -1.03 0.38 14.51
CA ASN A 77 -1.89 -0.63 15.12
C ASN A 77 -1.51 -2.03 14.61
N MET A 78 -1.27 -2.98 15.51
CA MET A 78 -0.84 -4.35 15.16
C MET A 78 -1.79 -5.05 14.18
N HIS A 79 -3.10 -4.85 14.34
CA HIS A 79 -4.08 -5.38 13.38
C HIS A 79 -3.84 -4.85 11.95
N SER A 80 -3.51 -3.57 11.83
CA SER A 80 -3.27 -2.91 10.54
C SER A 80 -1.96 -3.34 9.89
N GLN A 81 -0.92 -3.56 10.70
CA GLN A 81 0.34 -4.13 10.23
C GLN A 81 0.11 -5.53 9.64
N LEU A 82 -0.59 -6.40 10.37
CA LEU A 82 -0.90 -7.76 9.92
C LEU A 82 -1.76 -7.76 8.66
N GLU A 83 -2.77 -6.88 8.59
CA GLU A 83 -3.61 -6.74 7.41
C GLU A 83 -2.81 -6.27 6.19
N THR A 84 -1.91 -5.28 6.37
CA THR A 84 -1.03 -4.78 5.31
C THR A 84 -0.10 -5.90 4.81
N LEU A 85 0.53 -6.64 5.71
CA LEU A 85 1.39 -7.78 5.38
C LEU A 85 0.61 -8.88 4.65
N ALA A 86 -0.61 -9.20 5.09
CA ALA A 86 -1.44 -10.20 4.45
C ALA A 86 -1.89 -9.77 3.04
N ALA A 87 -2.24 -8.50 2.85
CA ALA A 87 -2.58 -7.94 1.55
C ALA A 87 -1.38 -7.93 0.58
N LEU A 88 -0.18 -7.60 1.09
CA LEU A 88 1.09 -7.68 0.33
C LEU A 88 1.39 -9.12 -0.08
N GLY A 89 1.25 -10.07 0.83
CA GLY A 89 1.45 -11.50 0.56
C GLY A 89 0.48 -12.04 -0.49
N LEU A 90 -0.82 -11.76 -0.34
CA LEU A 90 -1.82 -12.19 -1.32
C LEU A 90 -1.58 -11.57 -2.70
N SER A 91 -1.36 -10.26 -2.77
CA SER A 91 -1.08 -9.59 -4.03
C SER A 91 0.21 -10.09 -4.68
N ALA A 92 1.24 -10.44 -3.90
CA ALA A 92 2.45 -11.07 -4.43
C ALA A 92 2.16 -12.44 -5.05
N LEU A 93 1.35 -13.28 -4.40
CA LEU A 93 0.95 -14.58 -4.95
C LEU A 93 0.17 -14.42 -6.27
N VAL A 94 -0.75 -13.45 -6.34
CA VAL A 94 -1.49 -13.15 -7.56
C VAL A 94 -0.56 -12.62 -8.66
N ALA A 95 0.35 -11.70 -8.32
CA ALA A 95 1.35 -11.18 -9.26
C ALA A 95 2.23 -12.31 -9.83
N LEU A 96 2.68 -13.25 -8.99
CA LEU A 96 3.46 -14.42 -9.42
C LEU A 96 2.65 -15.35 -10.33
N ALA A 97 1.35 -15.56 -10.02
CA ALA A 97 0.46 -16.35 -10.87
C ALA A 97 0.31 -15.71 -12.26
N ILE A 98 0.03 -14.40 -12.31
CA ILE A 98 -0.08 -13.62 -13.57
C ILE A 98 1.26 -13.61 -14.33
N ALA A 99 2.39 -13.46 -13.64
CA ALA A 99 3.71 -13.45 -14.27
C ALA A 99 4.10 -14.81 -14.88
N LYS A 100 3.52 -15.91 -14.38
CA LYS A 100 3.79 -17.27 -14.88
C LYS A 100 2.83 -17.70 -16.00
N TRP A 101 1.58 -17.22 -15.99
CA TRP A 101 0.51 -17.71 -16.87
C TRP A 101 0.00 -16.67 -17.89
N GLY A 102 0.39 -15.39 -17.77
CA GLY A 102 0.04 -14.30 -18.70
C GLY A 102 1.21 -13.86 -19.56
#